data_AF-A0A5B7BEE8-F1
#
_entry.id   AF-A0A5B7BEE8-F1
#
_cell.length_a   1.000
_cell.length_b   1.000
_cell.length_c   1.000
_cell.angle_alpha   90.00
_cell.angle_beta   90.00
_cell.angle_gamma   90.00
#
_symmetry.space_group_name_H-M   'P 1'
#
loop_
_entity.id
_entity.type
_entity.pdbx_description
1 polymer ?
#
loop_
_entity_poly.entity_id
_entity_poly.type
_entity_poly.pdbx_seq_one_letter_code
_entity_poly.pdbx_strand_id
1 'polypeptide(L)'
;CSSLSQWFPKMHSLVHLETLSVSHRGFSLGPLRFHSGDKFPPNLRKLTLLGSRLPWTEMSTLGRLPNLEVLKLLYAAFEGPRWDTSDGEFVKLKILKFELLDIVEWNASSNHFPNLQRLKLDKCISLKEIPYGLG
;
A
#
# COMPACT_ATOMS: atom_id res chain seq x y z
N CYS A 1 -24.80 4.14 -9.29
CA CYS A 1 -24.03 5.39 -9.24
C CYS A 1 -23.83 5.84 -7.80
N SER A 2 -22.95 5.17 -7.06
CA SER A 2 -22.52 5.62 -5.73
C SER A 2 -21.30 6.51 -5.94
N SER A 3 -21.45 7.81 -5.67
CA SER A 3 -20.35 8.75 -5.60
C SER A 3 -19.30 8.23 -4.62
N LEU A 4 -18.11 7.87 -5.13
CA LEU A 4 -16.97 7.43 -4.34
C LEU A 4 -16.43 8.61 -3.52
N SER A 5 -16.34 8.47 -2.19
CA SER A 5 -15.84 9.52 -1.32
C SER A 5 -14.33 9.66 -1.45
N GLN A 6 -13.86 10.87 -1.74
CA GLN A 6 -12.44 11.20 -1.73
C GLN A 6 -11.87 11.05 -0.31
N TRP A 7 -10.99 10.06 -0.12
CA TRP A 7 -10.45 9.74 1.19
C TRP A 7 -9.23 10.58 1.58
N PHE A 8 -8.38 10.90 0.60
CA PHE A 8 -7.06 11.45 0.86
C PHE A 8 -7.00 12.96 0.57
N PRO A 9 -6.55 13.79 1.55
CA PRO A 9 -6.31 15.20 1.32
C PRO A 9 -5.10 15.39 0.39
N LYS A 10 -5.09 16.50 -0.37
CA LYS A 10 -3.93 16.86 -1.19
C LYS A 10 -2.78 17.30 -0.27
N MET A 11 -1.63 16.64 -0.35
CA MET A 11 -0.45 16.90 0.49
C MET A 11 0.85 17.17 -0.31
N HIS A 12 0.74 17.36 -1.62
CA HIS A 12 1.85 17.71 -2.52
C HIS A 12 2.69 18.93 -2.10
N SER A 13 2.12 19.88 -1.33
CA SER A 13 2.86 21.05 -0.82
C SER A 13 3.80 20.73 0.34
N LEU A 14 3.69 19.55 0.95
CA LEU A 14 4.54 19.12 2.07
C LEU A 14 5.88 18.58 1.56
N VAL A 15 6.63 19.41 0.84
CA VAL A 15 7.84 19.00 0.10
C VAL A 15 8.96 18.42 0.98
N HIS A 16 8.98 18.72 2.28
CA HIS A 16 9.97 18.18 3.22
C HIS A 16 9.49 16.92 3.96
N LEU A 17 8.25 16.48 3.75
CA LEU A 17 7.69 15.34 4.48
C LEU A 17 8.19 14.01 3.91
N GLU A 18 9.02 13.31 4.68
CA GLU A 18 9.53 11.98 4.30
C GLU A 18 8.73 10.81 4.91
N THR A 19 8.00 11.05 6.00
CA THR A 19 7.22 10.01 6.69
C THR A 19 5.78 10.45 6.87
N LEU A 20 4.85 9.59 6.47
CA LEU A 20 3.41 9.77 6.63
C LEU A 20 2.80 8.53 7.26
N SER A 21 1.96 8.76 8.27
CA SER A 21 1.16 7.72 8.91
C SER A 21 -0.29 8.16 8.90
N VAL A 22 -1.17 7.34 8.33
CA VAL A 22 -2.61 7.60 8.24
C VAL A 22 -3.36 6.50 8.95
N SER A 23 -4.20 6.88 9.90
CA SER A 23 -5.01 5.97 10.71
C SER A 23 -6.47 6.34 10.55
N HIS A 24 -7.27 5.38 10.13
CA HIS A 24 -8.71 5.54 9.98
C HIS A 24 -9.43 4.59 10.94
N ARG A 25 -10.23 5.16 11.84
CA ARG A 25 -10.95 4.43 12.91
C ARG A 25 -12.46 4.37 12.70
N GLY A 26 -12.95 4.74 11.50
CA GLY A 26 -14.37 4.77 11.16
C GLY A 26 -14.79 3.67 10.18
N PHE A 27 -16.08 3.35 10.18
CA PHE A 27 -16.71 2.56 9.12
C PHE A 27 -17.04 3.49 7.95
N SER A 28 -16.20 3.53 6.91
CA SER A 28 -16.60 4.19 5.66
C SER A 28 -17.58 3.30 4.91
N LEU A 29 -18.74 3.85 4.54
CA LEU A 29 -19.81 3.16 3.80
C LEU A 29 -19.51 2.97 2.29
N GLY A 30 -18.24 3.04 1.88
CA GLY A 30 -17.86 2.87 0.48
C GLY A 30 -16.35 2.70 0.29
N PRO A 31 -15.93 2.13 -0.87
CA PRO A 31 -14.52 1.88 -1.14
C PRO A 31 -13.75 3.20 -1.28
N LEU A 32 -12.71 3.34 -0.46
CA LEU A 32 -11.83 4.51 -0.47
C LEU A 32 -10.88 4.44 -1.67
N ARG A 33 -10.51 5.60 -2.21
CA ARG A 33 -9.53 5.72 -3.30
C ARG A 33 -8.57 6.89 -3.06
N PHE A 34 -7.34 6.73 -3.51
CA PHE A 34 -6.39 7.83 -3.62
C PHE A 34 -6.76 8.76 -4.78
N HIS A 35 -7.36 8.22 -5.85
CA HIS A 35 -7.62 8.85 -7.15
C HIS A 35 -6.37 9.14 -7.98
N SER A 36 -5.25 9.56 -7.37
CA SER A 36 -3.97 9.78 -8.05
C SER A 36 -2.81 9.93 -7.05
N GLY A 37 -1.59 9.62 -7.51
CA GLY A 37 -0.36 9.67 -6.70
C GLY A 37 0.16 11.09 -6.46
N ASP A 38 -0.25 12.06 -7.27
CA ASP A 38 0.05 13.50 -7.11
C ASP A 38 -0.46 14.08 -5.78
N LYS A 39 -1.30 13.37 -5.04
CA LYS A 39 -1.76 13.79 -3.71
C LYS A 39 -0.72 13.55 -2.61
N PHE A 40 0.26 12.68 -2.84
CA PHE A 40 1.28 12.38 -1.85
C PHE A 40 2.40 13.42 -1.85
N PRO A 41 3.06 13.64 -0.70
CA PRO A 41 4.28 14.43 -0.64
C PRO A 41 5.35 13.86 -1.60
N PRO A 42 6.02 14.72 -2.39
CA PRO A 42 6.94 14.25 -3.45
C PRO A 42 8.17 13.51 -2.90
N ASN A 43 8.58 13.83 -1.68
CA ASN A 43 9.74 13.22 -1.01
C ASN A 43 9.35 12.16 0.02
N LEU A 44 8.12 11.61 -0.08
CA LEU A 44 7.67 10.59 0.84
C LEU A 44 8.48 9.30 0.66
N ARG A 45 9.12 8.85 1.76
CA ARG A 45 9.93 7.64 1.83
C ARG A 45 9.29 6.54 2.64
N LYS A 46 8.46 6.90 3.62
CA LYS A 46 7.79 5.94 4.49
C LYS A 46 6.29 6.23 4.58
N LEU A 47 5.49 5.24 4.22
CA LEU A 47 4.04 5.27 4.36
C LEU A 47 3.58 4.18 5.33
N THR A 48 2.73 4.55 6.28
CA THR A 48 2.00 3.62 7.15
C THR A 48 0.51 3.90 7.02
N LEU A 49 -0.26 2.87 6.68
CA LEU A 49 -1.71 2.92 6.57
C LEU A 49 -2.32 1.99 7.61
N LEU A 50 -3.31 2.49 8.33
CA LEU A 50 -4.06 1.72 9.33
C LEU A 50 -5.57 1.91 9.12
N GLY A 51 -6.32 0.81 9.00
CA GLY A 51 -7.80 0.84 8.96
C GLY A 51 -8.40 1.54 7.76
N SER A 52 -7.63 1.69 6.68
CA SER A 52 -8.01 2.47 5.48
C SER A 52 -8.93 1.72 4.53
N ARG A 53 -9.03 0.39 4.63
CA ARG A 53 -9.95 -0.47 3.87
C ARG A 53 -9.95 -0.20 2.37
N LEU A 54 -8.76 0.04 1.82
CA LEU A 54 -8.60 0.32 0.39
C LEU A 54 -8.72 -0.97 -0.41
N PRO A 55 -9.31 -0.94 -1.61
CA PRO A 55 -9.22 -2.08 -2.51
C PRO A 55 -7.79 -2.20 -3.05
N TRP A 56 -7.32 -3.43 -3.31
CA TRP A 56 -5.98 -3.71 -3.84
C TRP A 56 -5.67 -3.00 -5.16
N THR A 57 -6.69 -2.61 -5.94
CA THR A 57 -6.53 -1.81 -7.16
C THR A 57 -5.89 -0.43 -6.92
N GLU A 58 -5.93 0.09 -5.69
CA GLU A 58 -5.29 1.36 -5.34
C GLU A 58 -3.78 1.21 -5.06
N MET A 59 -3.28 -0.02 -4.95
CA MET A 59 -1.88 -0.31 -4.63
C MET A 59 -0.93 0.23 -5.71
N SER A 60 -1.35 0.24 -6.97
CA SER A 60 -0.61 0.85 -8.07
C SER A 60 -0.28 2.32 -7.86
N THR A 61 -1.13 3.06 -7.16
CA THR A 61 -0.84 4.46 -6.80
C THR A 61 0.35 4.54 -5.85
N LEU A 62 0.44 3.63 -4.88
CA LEU A 62 1.54 3.55 -3.92
C LEU A 62 2.82 3.02 -4.58
N GLY A 63 2.68 2.04 -5.47
CA GLY A 63 3.77 1.42 -6.21
C GLY A 63 4.54 2.38 -7.09
N ARG A 64 3.88 3.45 -7.58
CA ARG A 64 4.50 4.47 -8.44
C ARG A 64 5.11 5.64 -7.67
N LEU A 65 5.08 5.63 -6.33
CA LEU A 65 5.68 6.69 -5.54
C LEU A 65 7.21 6.67 -5.70
N PRO A 66 7.83 7.75 -6.19
CA PRO A 66 9.20 7.71 -6.72
C PRO A 66 10.28 7.50 -5.65
N ASN A 67 9.95 7.72 -4.38
CA ASN A 67 10.89 7.69 -3.26
C ASN A 67 10.48 6.72 -2.16
N LEU A 68 9.41 5.93 -2.36
CA LEU A 68 8.88 5.07 -1.31
C LEU A 68 9.81 3.89 -1.02
N GLU A 69 10.41 3.88 0.16
CA GLU A 69 11.33 2.86 0.65
C GLU A 69 10.68 1.92 1.68
N VAL A 70 9.68 2.42 2.40
CA VAL A 70 9.01 1.67 3.49
C VAL A 70 7.50 1.77 3.34
N LEU A 71 6.83 0.62 3.19
CA LEU A 71 5.38 0.51 3.19
C LEU A 71 4.93 -0.40 4.33
N LYS A 72 4.01 0.11 5.15
CA LYS A 72 3.38 -0.65 6.23
C LYS A 72 1.86 -0.61 6.09
N LEU A 73 1.26 -1.78 5.93
CA LEU A 73 -0.18 -1.97 5.83
C LEU A 73 -0.65 -2.68 7.10
N LEU A 74 -1.40 -1.98 7.94
CA LEU A 74 -1.79 -2.43 9.27
C LEU A 74 -3.30 -2.48 9.40
N TYR A 75 -3.84 -3.55 10.02
CA TYR A 75 -5.24 -3.70 10.40
C TYR A 75 -6.24 -3.18 9.35
N ALA A 76 -6.66 -4.04 8.42
CA ALA A 76 -7.60 -3.67 7.36
C ALA A 76 -7.17 -2.39 6.61
N ALA A 77 -5.87 -2.21 6.35
CA ALA A 77 -5.38 -1.10 5.53
C ALA A 77 -5.81 -1.27 4.07
N PHE A 78 -5.78 -2.50 3.59
CA PHE A 78 -6.36 -2.95 2.33
C PHE A 78 -7.32 -4.11 2.61
N GLU A 79 -8.34 -4.25 1.76
CA GLU A 79 -9.36 -5.29 1.84
C GLU A 79 -9.43 -6.09 0.54
N GLY A 80 -9.69 -7.38 0.69
CA GLY A 80 -9.89 -8.32 -0.41
C GLY A 80 -8.85 -9.44 -0.40
N PRO A 81 -9.19 -10.60 -0.98
CA PRO A 81 -8.39 -11.81 -0.84
C PRO A 81 -7.16 -11.83 -1.75
N ARG A 82 -7.06 -10.93 -2.73
CA ARG A 82 -6.06 -11.03 -3.80
C ARG A 82 -5.38 -9.71 -4.09
N TRP A 83 -4.06 -9.75 -4.15
CA TRP A 83 -3.21 -8.67 -4.65
C TRP A 83 -2.43 -9.12 -5.89
N ASP A 84 -2.72 -8.52 -7.03
CA ASP A 84 -1.90 -8.62 -8.25
C ASP A 84 -0.98 -7.39 -8.34
N THR A 85 0.34 -7.62 -8.31
CA THR A 85 1.32 -6.55 -8.45
C THR A 85 1.58 -6.27 -9.94
N SER A 86 1.70 -5.01 -10.33
CA SER A 86 1.94 -4.63 -11.74
C SER A 86 3.41 -4.29 -11.99
N ASP A 87 3.83 -4.43 -13.25
CA ASP A 87 5.19 -4.11 -13.67
C ASP A 87 5.56 -2.64 -13.42
N GLY A 88 6.82 -2.41 -13.03
CA GLY A 88 7.37 -1.07 -12.80
C GLY A 88 6.95 -0.42 -11.48
N GLU A 89 6.25 -1.14 -10.60
CA GLU A 89 5.87 -0.68 -9.27
C GLU A 89 6.93 -1.02 -8.22
N PHE A 90 6.92 -0.30 -7.10
CA PHE A 90 7.71 -0.58 -5.90
C PHE A 90 9.24 -0.66 -6.12
N VAL A 91 9.76 -0.02 -7.17
CA VAL A 91 11.17 -0.10 -7.58
C VAL A 91 12.14 0.26 -6.45
N LYS A 92 11.81 1.25 -5.60
CA LYS A 92 12.67 1.67 -4.47
C LYS A 92 12.30 1.04 -3.12
N LEU A 93 11.29 0.17 -3.09
CA LEU A 93 10.76 -0.36 -1.84
C LEU A 93 11.77 -1.35 -1.23
N LYS A 94 12.19 -1.07 0.01
CA LYS A 94 13.13 -1.91 0.77
C LYS A 94 12.45 -2.69 1.88
N ILE A 95 11.38 -2.15 2.46
CA ILE A 95 10.68 -2.75 3.59
C ILE A 95 9.19 -2.78 3.31
N LEU A 96 8.62 -4.00 3.31
CA LEU A 96 7.19 -4.23 3.25
C LEU A 96 6.72 -4.90 4.54
N LYS A 97 5.70 -4.33 5.19
CA LYS A 97 5.05 -4.92 6.35
C LYS A 97 3.56 -5.11 6.10
N PHE A 98 3.08 -6.33 6.35
CA PHE A 98 1.67 -6.64 6.52
C PHE A 98 1.37 -6.99 7.96
N GLU A 99 0.26 -6.45 8.47
CA GLU A 99 -0.28 -6.78 9.78
C GLU A 99 -1.80 -6.86 9.71
N LEU A 100 -2.38 -7.99 10.16
CA LEU A 100 -3.85 -8.15 10.28
C LEU A 100 -4.58 -7.80 8.96
N LEU A 101 -4.13 -8.38 7.86
CA LEU A 101 -4.78 -8.28 6.53
C LEU A 101 -5.52 -9.58 6.19
N ASP A 102 -6.55 -9.47 5.37
CA ASP A 102 -7.38 -10.56 4.85
C ASP A 102 -6.88 -11.14 3.52
N ILE A 103 -5.63 -10.80 3.13
CA ILE A 103 -5.00 -11.30 1.91
C ILE A 103 -4.83 -12.83 1.95
N VAL A 104 -5.16 -13.47 0.84
CA VAL A 104 -5.07 -14.92 0.62
C VAL A 104 -4.06 -15.23 -0.48
N GLU A 105 -4.13 -14.49 -1.58
CA GLU A 105 -3.30 -14.66 -2.78
C GLU A 105 -2.50 -13.37 -3.03
N TRP A 106 -1.18 -13.50 -3.03
CA TRP A 106 -0.28 -12.44 -3.47
C TRP A 106 0.39 -12.91 -4.75
N ASN A 107 -0.01 -12.32 -5.87
CA ASN A 107 0.53 -12.60 -7.18
C ASN A 107 1.53 -11.50 -7.57
N ALA A 108 2.81 -11.86 -7.56
CA ALA A 108 3.89 -10.98 -7.99
C ALA A 108 5.00 -11.81 -8.66
N SER A 109 5.78 -11.17 -9.52
CA SER A 109 6.99 -11.73 -10.10
C SER A 109 8.24 -11.09 -9.49
N SER A 110 9.39 -11.70 -9.73
CA SER A 110 10.68 -11.26 -9.17
C SER A 110 11.06 -9.83 -9.55
N ASN A 111 10.59 -9.34 -10.70
CA ASN A 111 10.82 -7.97 -11.16
C ASN A 111 9.98 -6.90 -10.45
N HIS A 112 8.95 -7.27 -9.67
CA HIS A 112 8.03 -6.31 -9.05
C HIS A 112 8.59 -5.68 -7.77
N PHE A 113 9.58 -6.30 -7.13
CA PHE A 113 10.16 -5.81 -5.87
C PHE A 113 11.70 -5.89 -5.87
N PRO A 114 12.39 -5.29 -6.86
CA PRO A 114 13.81 -5.56 -7.12
C PRO A 114 14.78 -5.06 -6.04
N ASN A 115 14.30 -4.28 -5.06
CA ASN A 115 15.12 -3.74 -3.96
C ASN A 115 14.60 -4.16 -2.57
N LEU A 116 13.68 -5.13 -2.50
CA LEU A 116 13.07 -5.54 -1.23
C LEU A 116 14.08 -6.28 -0.37
N GLN A 117 14.37 -5.72 0.81
CA GLN A 117 15.34 -6.28 1.76
C GLN A 117 14.67 -6.94 2.96
N ARG A 118 13.45 -6.52 3.29
CA ARG A 118 12.72 -7.00 4.47
C ARG A 118 11.24 -7.13 4.18
N LEU A 119 10.73 -8.35 4.32
CA LEU A 119 9.31 -8.66 4.38
C LEU A 119 8.95 -9.02 5.83
N LYS A 120 7.97 -8.32 6.41
CA LYS A 120 7.41 -8.66 7.72
C LYS A 120 5.93 -8.99 7.58
N LEU A 121 5.55 -10.19 8.00
CA LEU A 121 4.17 -10.66 8.05
C LEU A 121 3.79 -10.87 9.52
N ASP A 122 2.68 -10.28 9.93
CA ASP A 122 2.22 -10.32 11.31
C ASP A 122 0.72 -10.60 11.32
N LYS A 123 0.31 -11.77 11.81
CA LYS A 123 -1.10 -12.19 11.83
C LYS A 123 -1.80 -12.17 10.45
N CYS A 124 -1.05 -12.45 9.38
CA CYS A 124 -1.59 -12.68 8.03
C CYS A 124 -1.92 -14.17 7.83
N ILE A 125 -2.87 -14.67 8.62
CA ILE A 125 -3.12 -16.11 8.77
C ILE A 125 -3.67 -16.80 7.51
N SER A 126 -4.24 -16.03 6.59
CA SER A 126 -4.89 -16.54 5.38
C SER A 126 -3.98 -16.55 4.14
N LEU A 127 -2.81 -15.91 4.22
CA LEU A 127 -1.89 -15.81 3.09
C LEU A 127 -1.29 -17.19 2.78
N LYS A 128 -1.60 -17.72 1.58
CA LYS A 128 -1.23 -19.09 1.19
C LYS A 128 0.25 -19.24 0.87
N GLU A 129 0.81 -18.28 0.15
CA GLU A 129 2.17 -18.34 -0.37
C GLU A 129 2.82 -16.97 -0.47
N ILE A 130 4.14 -16.97 -0.49
CA ILE A 130 4.96 -15.79 -0.79
C ILE A 130 5.45 -15.94 -2.22
N PRO A 131 5.30 -14.90 -3.08
CA PRO A 131 5.82 -14.95 -4.43
C PRO A 131 7.30 -15.33 -4.47
N TYR A 132 7.65 -16.17 -5.45
CA TYR A 132 9.03 -16.62 -5.61
C TYR A 132 9.91 -15.50 -6.16
N GLY A 133 11.12 -15.37 -5.62
CA GLY A 133 12.14 -14.45 -6.12
C GLY A 133 11.88 -12.98 -5.80
N LEU A 134 11.13 -12.66 -4.75
CA LEU A 134 11.04 -11.30 -4.22
C LEU A 134 12.38 -10.83 -3.64
N GLY A 135 12.77 -9.59 -3.95
CA GLY A 135 14.03 -8.98 -3.48
C GLY A 135 15.19 -9.26 -4.42
#